data_AF-A0A934KJQ1-F1
#
_entry.id   AF-A0A934KJQ1-F1
#
_cell.length_a   1.000
_cell.length_b   1.000
_cell.length_c   1.000
_cell.angle_alpha   90.00
_cell.angle_beta   90.00
_cell.angle_gamma   90.00
#
_symmetry.space_group_name_H-M   'P 1'
#
loop_
_entity.id
_entity.type
_entity.pdbx_description
1 polymer ?
#
loop_
_entity_poly.entity_id
_entity_poly.type
_entity_poly.pdbx_seq_one_letter_code
_entity_poly.pdbx_strand_id
1 'polypeptide(L)'
;MAVQLQSSECSSDTQRRRLLSESDRLLESIEQLRLAGQRALPPQLAQALLNLHVQLGAAPCLRHNTLHAAHNAVFSLQNGLVSANRRNPTPRSHAGRRPGEPRVALITASASWKFLVLPARRLDAGEEWSELVEVTVERAYDRWRLAQARAVAAARGGDALAAGRLAQADAAWSNFWELRQEAEKLLGRELLLAPA
;
A
#
# COMPACT_ATOMS: atom_id res chain seq x y z
N MET A 1 4.30 8.40 27.24
CA MET A 1 3.14 7.82 26.52
C MET A 1 3.54 6.85 25.39
N ALA A 2 4.70 6.17 25.44
CA ALA A 2 5.12 5.22 24.39
C ALA A 2 4.71 3.75 24.67
N VAL A 3 4.46 3.40 25.93
CA VAL A 3 4.21 2.00 26.37
C VAL A 3 2.86 1.45 25.91
N GLN A 4 1.82 2.29 25.79
CA GLN A 4 0.48 1.87 25.38
C GLN A 4 0.36 1.58 23.87
N LEU A 5 1.14 2.27 23.03
CA LEU A 5 1.12 2.04 21.58
C LEU A 5 1.82 0.72 21.22
N GLN A 6 2.96 0.43 21.85
CA GLN A 6 3.73 -0.81 21.61
C GLN A 6 3.00 -2.07 22.07
N SER A 7 2.26 -2.01 23.19
CA SER A 7 1.49 -3.15 23.70
C SER A 7 0.26 -3.46 22.82
N SER A 8 -0.38 -2.43 22.26
CA SER A 8 -1.47 -2.58 21.29
C SER A 8 -0.99 -3.18 19.96
N GLU A 9 0.21 -2.78 19.52
CA GLU A 9 0.84 -3.28 18.29
C GLU A 9 1.27 -4.73 18.40
N CYS A 10 1.91 -5.12 19.52
CA CYS A 10 2.31 -6.50 19.77
C CYS A 10 1.09 -7.44 19.87
N SER A 11 0.01 -6.97 20.51
CA SER A 11 -1.27 -7.70 20.57
C SER A 11 -1.87 -7.90 19.17
N SER A 12 -1.89 -6.85 18.33
CA SER A 12 -2.41 -6.95 16.95
C SER A 12 -1.57 -7.86 16.03
N ASP A 13 -0.24 -7.86 16.14
CA ASP A 13 0.61 -8.77 15.35
C ASP A 13 0.47 -10.23 15.84
N THR A 14 0.31 -10.44 17.14
CA THR A 14 0.06 -11.78 17.72
C THR A 14 -1.29 -12.32 17.26
N GLN A 15 -2.33 -11.49 17.29
CA GLN A 15 -3.66 -11.83 16.78
C GLN A 15 -3.62 -12.14 15.27
N ARG A 16 -2.92 -11.34 14.47
CA ARG A 16 -2.74 -11.57 13.03
C ARG A 16 -2.05 -12.91 12.74
N ARG A 17 -0.96 -13.23 13.44
CA ARG A 17 -0.25 -14.51 13.29
C ARG A 17 -1.11 -15.70 13.68
N ARG A 18 -1.89 -15.57 14.76
CA ARG A 18 -2.85 -16.58 15.18
C ARG A 18 -3.90 -16.82 14.08
N LEU A 19 -4.49 -15.76 13.54
CA LEU A 19 -5.47 -15.85 12.46
C LEU A 19 -4.89 -16.47 11.18
N LEU A 20 -3.62 -16.17 10.84
CA LEU A 20 -2.92 -16.83 9.73
C LEU A 20 -2.80 -18.33 9.99
N SER A 21 -2.34 -18.74 11.17
CA SER A 21 -2.22 -20.16 11.52
C SER A 21 -3.58 -20.88 11.52
N GLU A 22 -4.64 -20.22 12.00
CA GLU A 22 -6.00 -20.75 11.94
C GLU A 22 -6.50 -20.89 10.48
N SER A 23 -6.17 -19.94 9.61
CA SER A 23 -6.49 -20.00 8.18
C SER A 23 -5.73 -21.11 7.45
N ASP A 24 -4.46 -21.37 7.79
CA ASP A 24 -3.65 -22.44 7.19
C ASP A 24 -4.24 -23.81 7.48
N ARG A 25 -4.65 -24.06 8.73
CA ARG A 25 -5.32 -25.31 9.12
C ARG A 25 -6.64 -25.52 8.39
N LEU A 26 -7.38 -24.42 8.17
CA LEU A 26 -8.65 -24.45 7.44
C LEU A 26 -8.41 -24.75 5.95
N LEU A 27 -7.38 -24.15 5.35
CA LEU A 27 -6.97 -24.43 3.97
C LEU A 27 -6.58 -25.90 3.81
N GLU A 28 -5.78 -26.43 4.72
CA GLU A 28 -5.36 -27.84 4.73
C GLU A 28 -6.57 -28.79 4.78
N SER A 29 -7.54 -28.50 5.66
CA SER A 29 -8.77 -29.30 5.79
C SER A 29 -9.63 -29.26 4.51
N ILE A 30 -9.74 -28.09 3.87
CA ILE A 30 -10.45 -27.93 2.58
C ILE A 30 -9.73 -28.71 1.48
N GLU A 31 -8.40 -28.65 1.43
CA GLU A 31 -7.59 -29.35 0.43
C GLU A 31 -7.67 -30.87 0.58
N GLN A 32 -7.65 -31.39 1.81
CA GLN A 32 -7.86 -32.83 2.05
C GLN A 32 -9.19 -33.32 1.47
N LEU A 33 -10.27 -32.56 1.66
CA LEU A 33 -11.59 -32.91 1.10
C LEU A 33 -11.63 -32.78 -0.43
N ARG A 34 -10.94 -31.77 -0.97
CA ARG A 34 -10.82 -31.57 -2.42
C ARG A 34 -10.05 -32.72 -3.07
N LEU A 35 -8.97 -33.18 -2.44
CA LEU A 35 -8.17 -34.34 -2.86
C LEU A 35 -8.95 -35.65 -2.73
N ALA A 36 -9.84 -35.77 -1.74
CA ALA A 36 -10.78 -36.88 -1.62
C ALA A 36 -11.96 -36.82 -2.63
N GLY A 37 -11.96 -35.85 -3.55
CA GLY A 37 -12.97 -35.71 -4.60
C GLY A 37 -14.30 -35.12 -4.13
N GLN A 38 -14.38 -34.62 -2.89
CA GLN A 38 -15.59 -33.95 -2.41
C GLN A 38 -15.77 -32.59 -3.08
N ARG A 39 -17.01 -32.11 -3.14
CA ARG A 39 -17.35 -30.81 -3.75
C ARG A 39 -18.10 -29.86 -2.82
N ALA A 40 -18.97 -30.42 -1.98
CA ALA A 40 -19.73 -29.66 -0.99
C ALA A 40 -18.85 -29.32 0.21
N LEU A 41 -19.00 -28.10 0.73
CA LEU A 41 -18.32 -27.69 1.96
C LEU A 41 -19.07 -28.25 3.18
N PRO A 42 -18.41 -29.02 4.07
CA PRO A 42 -19.03 -29.46 5.31
C PRO A 42 -19.44 -28.28 6.20
N PRO A 43 -20.57 -28.37 6.92
CA PRO A 43 -21.09 -27.28 7.75
C PRO A 43 -20.11 -26.83 8.84
N GLN A 44 -19.30 -27.75 9.35
CA GLN A 44 -18.25 -27.46 10.33
C GLN A 44 -17.18 -26.51 9.77
N LEU A 45 -16.73 -26.73 8.53
CA LEU A 45 -15.76 -25.85 7.86
C LEU A 45 -16.39 -24.53 7.44
N ALA A 46 -17.66 -24.55 7.04
CA ALA A 46 -18.41 -23.32 6.75
C ALA A 46 -18.50 -22.42 7.99
N GLN A 47 -18.77 -23.00 9.16
CA GLN A 47 -18.82 -22.27 10.43
C GLN A 47 -17.44 -21.76 10.85
N ALA A 48 -16.38 -22.55 10.67
CA ALA A 48 -15.01 -22.12 10.97
C ALA A 48 -14.61 -20.90 10.11
N LEU A 49 -14.94 -20.94 8.81
CA LEU A 49 -14.67 -19.84 7.89
C LEU A 49 -15.49 -18.58 8.20
N LEU A 50 -16.72 -18.74 8.68
CA LEU A 50 -17.55 -17.63 9.18
C LEU A 50 -16.95 -17.01 10.44
N ASN A 51 -16.52 -17.83 11.40
CA ASN A 51 -15.89 -17.36 12.63
C ASN A 51 -14.62 -16.54 12.32
N LEU A 52 -13.83 -16.98 11.34
CA LEU A 52 -12.62 -16.28 10.92
C LEU A 52 -12.95 -14.90 10.30
N HIS A 53 -14.00 -14.80 9.48
CA HIS A 53 -14.48 -13.51 8.96
C HIS A 53 -14.94 -12.56 10.06
N VAL A 54 -15.68 -13.07 11.06
CA VAL A 54 -16.16 -12.28 12.20
C VAL A 54 -14.98 -11.74 13.02
N GLN A 55 -13.96 -12.56 13.28
CA GLN A 55 -12.77 -12.12 14.00
C GLN A 55 -11.94 -11.05 13.26
N LEU A 56 -12.08 -10.99 11.92
CA LEU A 56 -11.46 -9.96 11.08
C LEU A 56 -12.31 -8.69 10.91
N GLY A 57 -13.54 -8.67 11.43
CA GLY A 57 -14.47 -7.55 11.22
C GLY A 57 -14.93 -7.40 9.77
N ALA A 58 -14.73 -8.42 8.93
CA ALA A 58 -15.21 -8.42 7.55
C ALA A 58 -16.72 -8.69 7.53
N ALA A 59 -17.48 -7.94 6.72
CA ALA A 59 -18.89 -8.23 6.50
C ALA A 59 -19.03 -9.66 5.93
N PRO A 60 -19.81 -10.56 6.56
CA PRO A 60 -19.93 -11.94 6.12
C PRO A 60 -20.82 -12.00 4.87
N CYS A 61 -20.24 -11.73 3.70
CA CYS A 61 -21.00 -11.62 2.46
C CYS A 61 -21.09 -12.93 1.66
N LEU A 62 -20.61 -14.08 2.15
CA LEU A 62 -20.47 -15.26 1.31
C LEU A 62 -20.93 -16.54 2.02
N ARG A 63 -22.01 -17.13 1.49
CA ARG A 63 -22.31 -18.56 1.70
C ARG A 63 -21.42 -19.35 0.74
N HIS A 64 -20.37 -19.96 1.29
CA HIS A 64 -19.44 -20.79 0.52
C HIS A 64 -20.02 -22.20 0.42
N ASN A 65 -20.81 -22.45 -0.62
CA ASN A 65 -21.50 -23.74 -0.75
C ASN A 65 -20.59 -24.84 -1.32
N THR A 66 -19.40 -24.47 -1.82
CA THR A 66 -18.44 -25.38 -2.46
C THR A 66 -17.06 -25.25 -1.83
N LEU A 67 -16.29 -26.34 -1.85
CA LEU A 67 -14.90 -26.35 -1.40
C LEU A 67 -14.04 -25.38 -2.20
N HIS A 68 -14.29 -25.21 -3.50
CA HIS A 68 -13.57 -24.24 -4.34
C HIS A 68 -13.84 -22.79 -3.90
N ALA A 69 -15.10 -22.43 -3.63
CA ALA A 69 -15.43 -21.10 -3.14
C ALA A 69 -14.81 -20.84 -1.76
N ALA A 70 -14.83 -21.85 -0.88
CA ALA A 70 -14.21 -21.77 0.44
C ALA A 70 -12.68 -21.58 0.34
N HIS A 71 -12.02 -22.32 -0.55
CA HIS A 71 -10.59 -22.21 -0.81
C HIS A 71 -10.19 -20.80 -1.26
N ASN A 72 -10.89 -20.23 -2.25
CA ASN A 72 -10.64 -18.87 -2.71
C ASN A 72 -10.88 -17.82 -1.62
N ALA A 73 -11.85 -18.05 -0.74
CA ALA A 73 -12.13 -17.18 0.38
C ALA A 73 -11.01 -17.23 1.44
N VAL A 74 -10.50 -18.42 1.78
CA VAL A 74 -9.34 -18.56 2.68
C VAL A 74 -8.12 -17.84 2.11
N PHE A 75 -7.84 -17.98 0.81
CA PHE A 75 -6.75 -17.24 0.18
C PHE A 75 -6.93 -15.72 0.24
N SER A 76 -8.16 -15.23 0.03
CA SER A 76 -8.45 -13.81 0.13
C SER A 76 -8.22 -13.28 1.56
N LEU A 77 -8.59 -14.07 2.57
CA LEU A 77 -8.36 -13.75 3.99
C LEU A 77 -6.87 -13.75 4.32
N GLN A 78 -6.13 -14.76 3.87
CA GLN A 78 -4.69 -14.85 4.05
C GLN A 78 -3.97 -13.67 3.39
N ASN A 79 -4.35 -13.31 2.17
CA ASN A 79 -3.79 -12.15 1.48
C ASN A 79 -4.04 -10.85 2.27
N GLY A 80 -5.24 -10.68 2.83
CA GLY A 80 -5.56 -9.56 3.72
C GLY A 80 -4.69 -9.55 4.99
N LEU A 81 -4.56 -10.68 5.66
CA LEU A 81 -3.75 -10.85 6.87
C LEU A 81 -2.25 -10.65 6.62
N VAL A 82 -1.73 -11.06 5.46
CA VAL A 82 -0.35 -10.82 5.04
C VAL A 82 -0.14 -9.35 4.72
N SER A 83 -1.08 -8.72 4.00
CA SER A 83 -1.04 -7.30 3.65
C SER A 83 -1.19 -6.38 4.86
N ALA A 84 -1.90 -6.82 5.90
CA ALA A 84 -2.04 -6.10 7.17
C ALA A 84 -0.79 -6.19 8.06
N ASN A 85 0.24 -6.94 7.65
CA ASN A 85 1.51 -6.99 8.37
C ASN A 85 2.22 -5.63 8.31
N ARG A 86 2.20 -4.90 9.43
CA ARG A 86 2.92 -3.61 9.56
C ARG A 86 4.43 -3.72 9.39
N ARG A 87 5.01 -4.93 9.53
CA ARG A 87 6.42 -5.22 9.24
C ARG A 87 6.68 -5.43 7.74
N ASN A 88 5.64 -5.50 6.93
CA ASN A 88 5.71 -5.58 5.47
C ASN A 88 5.11 -4.30 4.87
N PRO A 89 5.81 -3.16 4.98
CA PRO A 89 5.26 -1.87 4.56
C PRO A 89 4.89 -1.91 3.07
N THR A 90 3.71 -1.39 2.76
CA THR A 90 3.23 -1.21 1.38
C THR A 90 3.27 0.27 1.02
N PRO A 91 3.49 0.59 -0.27
CA PRO A 91 3.37 1.95 -0.77
C PRO A 91 2.03 2.60 -0.42
N ARG A 92 2.06 3.87 -0.02
CA ARG A 92 0.88 4.68 0.22
C ARG A 92 0.05 4.81 -1.06
N SER A 93 -1.26 4.86 -0.87
CA SER A 93 -2.22 5.06 -1.95
C SER A 93 -3.07 6.30 -1.66
N HIS A 94 -3.43 7.06 -2.69
CA HIS A 94 -4.38 8.16 -2.52
C HIS A 94 -5.80 7.61 -2.31
N ALA A 95 -6.59 8.25 -1.44
CA ALA A 95 -7.97 7.86 -1.18
C ALA A 95 -8.78 7.76 -2.48
N GLY A 96 -9.47 6.63 -2.67
CA GLY A 96 -10.28 6.35 -3.87
C GLY A 96 -9.48 5.99 -5.13
N ARG A 97 -8.16 5.80 -5.05
CA ARG A 97 -7.31 5.39 -6.19
C ARG A 97 -6.65 4.03 -5.97
N ARG A 98 -6.26 3.39 -7.08
CA ARG A 98 -5.53 2.13 -7.02
C ARG A 98 -4.10 2.38 -6.48
N PRO A 99 -3.49 1.38 -5.81
CA PRO A 99 -2.09 1.48 -5.41
C PRO A 99 -1.16 1.78 -6.58
N GLY A 100 -0.22 2.71 -6.38
CA GLY A 100 0.70 3.18 -7.42
C GLY A 100 0.10 4.20 -8.39
N GLU A 101 -1.14 4.63 -8.22
CA GLU A 101 -1.79 5.59 -9.12
C GLU A 101 -1.59 7.06 -8.66
N PRO A 102 -0.98 7.93 -9.50
CA PRO A 102 -0.75 9.33 -9.15
C PRO A 102 -2.04 10.14 -9.11
N ARG A 103 -2.05 11.24 -8.35
CA ARG A 103 -3.20 12.15 -8.25
C ARG A 103 -2.86 13.55 -8.73
N VAL A 104 -3.73 14.15 -9.54
CA VAL A 104 -3.68 15.59 -9.83
C VAL A 104 -4.55 16.32 -8.81
N ALA A 105 -4.01 17.35 -8.17
CA ALA A 105 -4.77 18.21 -7.26
C ALA A 105 -4.51 19.69 -7.57
N LEU A 106 -5.51 20.52 -7.33
CA LEU A 106 -5.37 21.97 -7.29
C LEU A 106 -4.59 22.36 -6.03
N ILE A 107 -3.56 23.18 -6.18
CA ILE A 107 -2.78 23.75 -5.06
C ILE A 107 -3.25 25.16 -4.77
N THR A 108 -3.56 25.91 -5.82
CA THR A 108 -4.18 27.24 -5.76
C THR A 108 -5.31 27.31 -6.79
N ALA A 109 -6.03 28.43 -6.84
CA ALA A 109 -7.05 28.67 -7.85
C ALA A 109 -6.53 28.59 -9.30
N SER A 110 -5.23 28.86 -9.51
CA SER A 110 -4.60 28.92 -10.84
C SER A 110 -3.52 27.86 -11.07
N ALA A 111 -3.20 27.03 -10.07
CA ALA A 111 -2.13 26.07 -10.15
C ALA A 111 -2.55 24.67 -9.71
N SER A 112 -2.18 23.68 -10.51
CA SER A 112 -2.36 22.26 -10.20
C SER A 112 -1.03 21.54 -10.21
N TRP A 113 -0.99 20.38 -9.54
CA TRP A 113 0.17 19.51 -9.55
C TRP A 113 -0.22 18.03 -9.51
N LYS A 114 0.59 17.22 -10.21
CA LYS A 114 0.47 15.77 -10.22
C LYS A 114 1.37 15.17 -9.14
N PHE A 115 0.78 14.80 -8.02
CA PHE A 115 1.42 14.07 -6.94
C PHE A 115 1.73 12.65 -7.40
N LEU A 116 3.02 12.30 -7.40
CA LEU A 116 3.49 10.94 -7.62
C LEU A 116 3.32 10.12 -6.33
N VAL A 117 3.17 8.81 -6.52
CA VAL A 117 3.16 7.77 -5.49
C VAL A 117 4.16 6.70 -5.90
N LEU A 118 4.69 5.96 -4.94
CA LEU A 118 5.59 4.85 -5.23
C LEU A 118 4.83 3.72 -5.96
N PRO A 119 5.51 2.98 -6.85
CA PRO A 119 4.89 1.89 -7.59
C PRO A 119 4.36 0.82 -6.64
N ALA A 120 3.19 0.26 -6.93
CA ALA A 120 2.63 -0.83 -6.14
C ALA A 120 3.59 -2.02 -6.11
N ARG A 121 3.77 -2.62 -4.93
CA ARG A 121 4.60 -3.81 -4.78
C ARG A 121 3.88 -5.01 -5.42
N ARG A 122 4.52 -5.62 -6.40
CA ARG A 122 4.09 -6.91 -6.96
C ARG A 122 4.75 -8.05 -6.19
N LEU A 123 4.07 -9.19 -6.06
CA LEU A 123 4.55 -10.33 -5.27
C LEU A 123 5.80 -11.01 -5.85
N ASP A 124 6.10 -10.75 -7.13
CA ASP A 124 7.15 -11.38 -7.95
C ASP A 124 8.33 -10.46 -8.28
N ALA A 125 8.22 -9.15 -8.04
CA ALA A 125 9.15 -8.16 -8.59
C ALA A 125 10.24 -7.70 -7.60
N GLY A 126 11.03 -8.61 -7.03
CA GLY A 126 12.02 -8.31 -5.98
C GLY A 126 12.95 -7.12 -6.24
N GLU A 127 13.98 -7.29 -7.09
CA GLU A 127 14.95 -6.23 -7.39
C GLU A 127 14.40 -5.17 -8.36
N GLU A 128 13.61 -5.57 -9.35
CA GLU A 128 13.01 -4.66 -10.32
C GLU A 128 12.11 -3.59 -9.66
N TRP A 129 11.40 -3.96 -8.58
CA TRP A 129 10.56 -3.01 -7.87
C TRP A 129 11.38 -1.99 -7.08
N SER A 130 12.50 -2.39 -6.48
CA SER A 130 13.37 -1.43 -5.77
C SER A 130 13.96 -0.39 -6.72
N GLU A 131 14.37 -0.79 -7.92
CA GLU A 131 14.84 0.14 -8.95
C GLU A 131 13.73 1.10 -9.40
N LEU A 132 12.51 0.59 -9.61
CA LEU A 132 11.36 1.44 -9.95
C LEU A 132 11.02 2.45 -8.85
N VAL A 133 11.18 2.08 -7.58
CA VAL A 133 11.03 2.97 -6.43
C VAL A 133 12.07 4.09 -6.50
N GLU A 134 13.35 3.75 -6.71
CA GLU A 134 14.45 4.70 -6.81
C GLU A 134 14.26 5.68 -7.97
N VAL A 135 13.99 5.17 -9.17
CA VAL A 135 13.70 5.99 -10.37
C VAL A 135 12.48 6.90 -10.14
N THR A 136 11.48 6.46 -9.37
CA THR A 136 10.32 7.29 -9.05
C THR A 136 10.69 8.46 -8.12
N VAL A 137 11.58 8.23 -7.16
CA VAL A 137 12.09 9.27 -6.24
C VAL A 137 12.97 10.26 -7.00
N GLU A 138 13.89 9.78 -7.85
CA GLU A 138 14.71 10.62 -8.73
C GLU A 138 13.84 11.50 -9.63
N ARG A 139 12.82 10.91 -10.26
CA ARG A 139 11.88 11.66 -11.09
C ARG A 139 11.10 12.72 -10.32
N ALA A 140 10.77 12.47 -9.05
CA ALA A 140 10.14 13.47 -8.19
C ALA A 140 11.09 14.64 -7.91
N TYR A 141 12.38 14.35 -7.68
CA TYR A 141 13.42 15.35 -7.48
C TYR A 141 13.63 16.22 -8.72
N ASP A 142 13.74 15.61 -9.91
CA ASP A 142 13.88 16.35 -11.19
C ASP A 142 12.68 17.26 -11.45
N ARG A 143 11.47 16.78 -11.15
CA ARG A 143 10.25 17.59 -11.27
C ARG A 143 10.25 18.78 -10.33
N TRP A 144 10.79 18.63 -9.12
CA TRP A 144 10.98 19.76 -8.21
C TRP A 144 12.02 20.75 -8.75
N ARG A 145 13.20 20.28 -9.21
CA ARG A 145 14.23 21.16 -9.81
C ARG A 145 13.66 21.99 -10.95
N LEU A 146 12.88 21.36 -11.84
CA LEU A 146 12.23 22.03 -12.95
C LEU A 146 11.16 23.04 -12.49
N ALA A 147 10.33 22.67 -11.50
CA ALA A 147 9.32 23.57 -10.95
C ALA A 147 9.97 24.79 -10.27
N GLN A 148 11.06 24.59 -9.53
CA GLN A 148 11.84 25.63 -8.89
C GLN A 148 12.46 26.58 -9.91
N ALA A 149 13.10 26.06 -10.96
CA ALA A 149 13.67 26.87 -12.03
C ALA A 149 12.60 27.74 -12.71
N ARG A 150 11.40 27.18 -12.95
CA ARG A 150 10.26 27.93 -13.50
C ARG A 150 9.74 29.01 -12.55
N ALA A 151 9.68 28.73 -11.25
CA ALA A 151 9.28 29.70 -10.25
C ALA A 151 10.26 30.88 -10.18
N VAL A 152 11.56 30.61 -10.19
CA VAL A 152 12.61 31.64 -10.21
C VAL A 152 12.55 32.48 -11.49
N ALA A 153 12.37 31.86 -12.65
CA ALA A 153 12.23 32.55 -13.91
C ALA A 153 10.99 33.47 -13.93
N ALA A 154 9.83 32.98 -13.46
CA ALA A 154 8.60 33.75 -13.39
C ALA A 154 8.72 34.95 -12.42
N ALA A 155 9.35 34.74 -11.26
CA ALA A 155 9.58 35.80 -10.28
C ALA A 155 10.50 36.91 -10.84
N ARG A 156 11.57 36.53 -11.56
CA ARG A 156 12.48 37.49 -12.21
C ARG A 156 11.82 38.24 -13.36
N GLY A 157 10.92 37.59 -14.09
CA GLY A 157 10.19 38.17 -15.21
C GLY A 157 8.98 39.03 -14.82
N GLY A 158 8.61 39.10 -13.53
CA GLY A 158 7.42 39.81 -13.08
C GLY A 158 6.10 39.20 -13.57
N ASP A 159 6.08 37.90 -13.87
CA ASP A 159 4.92 37.19 -14.39
C ASP A 159 3.82 37.11 -13.31
N ALA A 160 2.57 37.42 -13.69
CA ALA A 160 1.39 37.28 -12.83
C ALA A 160 1.21 35.83 -12.31
N LEU A 161 1.81 34.85 -13.00
CA LEU A 161 1.79 33.43 -12.62
C LEU A 161 2.86 33.05 -11.57
N ALA A 162 3.75 33.96 -11.17
CA ALA A 162 4.87 33.67 -10.26
C ALA A 162 4.43 33.00 -8.96
N ALA A 163 3.34 33.48 -8.34
CA ALA A 163 2.78 32.88 -7.13
C ALA A 163 2.29 31.44 -7.35
N GLY A 164 1.65 31.16 -8.49
CA GLY A 164 1.22 29.80 -8.85
C GLY A 164 2.41 28.86 -9.12
N ARG A 165 3.48 29.37 -9.72
CA ARG A 165 4.72 28.60 -9.97
C ARG A 165 5.46 28.28 -8.68
N LEU A 166 5.52 29.22 -7.74
CA LEU A 166 6.08 28.98 -6.41
C LEU A 166 5.29 27.89 -5.68
N ALA A 167 3.95 27.98 -5.67
CA ALA A 167 3.11 26.96 -5.07
C ALA A 167 3.31 25.56 -5.70
N GLN A 168 3.55 25.49 -7.02
CA GLN A 168 3.93 24.23 -7.68
C GLN A 168 5.28 23.70 -7.21
N ALA A 169 6.28 24.56 -7.01
CA ALA A 169 7.59 24.18 -6.51
C ALA A 169 7.51 23.66 -5.06
N ASP A 170 6.74 24.32 -4.20
CA ASP A 170 6.53 23.89 -2.80
C ASP A 170 5.83 22.53 -2.73
N ALA A 171 4.80 22.33 -3.56
CA ALA A 171 4.10 21.05 -3.66
C ALA A 171 5.00 19.94 -4.24
N ALA A 172 5.86 20.27 -5.21
CA ALA A 172 6.83 19.34 -5.76
C ALA A 172 7.86 18.91 -4.71
N TRP A 173 8.36 19.86 -3.90
CA TRP A 173 9.30 19.60 -2.81
C TRP A 173 8.70 18.66 -1.77
N SER A 174 7.46 18.96 -1.34
CA SER A 174 6.73 18.14 -0.38
C SER A 174 6.51 16.72 -0.91
N ASN A 175 6.08 16.59 -2.18
CA ASN A 175 5.88 15.28 -2.80
C ASN A 175 7.18 14.48 -2.89
N PHE A 176 8.28 15.11 -3.28
CA PHE A 176 9.61 14.49 -3.30
C PHE A 176 10.02 13.98 -1.91
N TRP A 177 9.95 14.84 -0.89
CA TRP A 177 10.40 14.51 0.46
C TRP A 177 9.59 13.38 1.10
N GLU A 178 8.27 13.36 0.87
CA GLU A 178 7.41 12.27 1.31
C GLU A 178 7.78 10.95 0.63
N LEU A 179 8.00 10.95 -0.69
CA LEU A 179 8.36 9.74 -1.43
C LEU A 179 9.73 9.21 -1.02
N ARG A 180 10.69 10.09 -0.76
CA ARG A 180 12.03 9.70 -0.29
C ARG A 180 11.95 8.99 1.07
N GLN A 181 11.28 9.60 2.06
CA GLN A 181 11.11 8.99 3.37
C GLN A 181 10.33 7.67 3.31
N GLU A 182 9.33 7.59 2.44
CA GLU A 182 8.57 6.36 2.22
C GLU A 182 9.44 5.27 1.59
N ALA A 183 10.24 5.62 0.58
CA ALA A 183 11.15 4.70 -0.08
C ALA A 183 12.25 4.19 0.86
N GLU A 184 12.84 5.06 1.67
CA GLU A 184 13.84 4.69 2.69
C GLU A 184 13.28 3.67 3.69
N LYS A 185 12.01 3.86 4.12
CA LYS A 185 11.32 2.92 5.01
C LYS A 185 11.02 1.59 4.33
N LEU A 186 10.66 1.61 3.04
CA LEU A 186 10.32 0.41 2.27
C LEU A 186 11.55 -0.42 1.90
N LEU A 187 12.67 0.25 1.57
CA LEU A 187 13.92 -0.39 1.16
C LEU A 187 14.84 -0.71 2.34
N GLY A 188 14.61 -0.09 3.50
CA GLY A 188 15.44 -0.28 4.70
C GLY A 188 16.85 0.29 4.57
N ARG A 189 17.06 1.23 3.63
CA ARG A 189 18.33 1.92 3.38
C ARG A 189 18.10 3.39 3.04
N GLU A 190 19.13 4.21 3.27
CA GLU A 190 19.10 5.62 2.89
C GLU A 190 19.26 5.77 1.37
N LEU A 191 18.47 6.64 0.75
CA LEU A 191 18.58 6.96 -0.67
C LEU A 191 19.49 8.17 -0.86
N LEU A 192 20.72 7.90 -1.28
CA LEU A 192 21.67 8.93 -1.71
C LEU A 192 21.34 9.32 -3.15
N LEU A 193 20.57 10.39 -3.31
CA LEU A 193 20.35 10.99 -4.62
C LEU A 193 21.64 11.69 -5.03
N ALA A 194 22.34 11.12 -6.01
CA ALA A 194 23.52 11.76 -6.57
C ALA A 194 23.10 13.09 -7.22
N PRO A 195 23.79 14.20 -6.95
CA PRO A 195 23.65 15.38 -7.78
C PRO A 195 24.16 15.03 -9.18
N ALA A 196 23.25 14.93 -10.15
CA ALA A 196 23.58 14.89 -11.57
C ALA A 196 24.22 16.20 -12.02
#